data_AF-A0A4Q9Q784-F1
#
_entry.id   AF-A0A4Q9Q784-F1
#
_cell.length_a   1.000
_cell.length_b   1.000
_cell.length_c   1.000
_cell.angle_alpha   90.00
_cell.angle_beta   90.00
_cell.angle_gamma   90.00
#
_symmetry.space_group_name_H-M   'P 1'
#
loop_
_entity.id
_entity.type
_entity.pdbx_description
1 polymer ?
#
loop_
_entity_poly.entity_id
_entity_poly.type
_entity_poly.pdbx_seq_one_letter_code
_entity_poly.pdbx_strand_id
1 'polypeptide(L)'
;MAQRHFALLLLLTGYVAAWNTFVVPHADGQDDTPVLKAALASGNYSANATILFAKGTKYNIFTPIKFPTFTNVEIAIEGNLSYPDDISTVQNVVSASGFPGSWFTFTGGNNVTLRGSTDPKWGWVDGHGQAWWDAAQQTNRPHGWAFNHITNGVIRDIKLWKPIAWNFATSGSKNLHVYNNKIVAVSSTGSFPFNTDGFSAGGTNMLFENNHVQNGDDCLTVGSGAENIVFRNSYCEGGHGLSIGSLGKGGSVADVQNVLIENVIMKNTLYAARFKSWTGGNGLARNITWKNIAFDNVLFPVYVTQNYWDQEVGSPSSSSTNNTHIQDFLFENFVGTINDKPGYVEGSCVTDPCWYAVPGATGKEVIIFDLYPGTATNIVAKHILARTETFSPVRVLCNSSTCWDGLFVPTLKGLL
;
A
#
# COMPACT_ATOMS: atom_id res chain seq x y z
N MET A 1 26.05 39.57 58.40
CA MET A 1 25.07 38.61 57.86
C MET A 1 25.15 38.67 56.34
N ALA A 2 25.86 37.74 55.72
CA ALA A 2 25.86 37.58 54.26
C ALA A 2 26.06 36.09 53.96
N GLN A 3 25.16 35.57 53.12
CA GLN A 3 24.90 34.17 52.83
C GLN A 3 26.12 33.47 52.20
N ARG A 4 26.33 32.19 52.56
CA ARG A 4 27.02 31.23 51.69
C ARG A 4 26.03 30.15 51.30
N HIS A 5 25.52 30.25 50.09
CA HIS A 5 24.71 29.21 49.45
C HIS A 5 25.63 28.08 49.01
N PHE A 6 25.41 26.89 49.56
CA PHE A 6 25.96 25.65 49.01
C PHE A 6 25.09 25.26 47.81
N ALA A 7 25.59 25.48 46.60
CA ALA A 7 24.99 24.94 45.39
C ALA A 7 25.34 23.44 45.31
N LEU A 8 24.34 22.58 45.50
CA LEU A 8 24.46 21.15 45.26
C LEU A 8 24.41 20.94 43.74
N LEU A 9 25.59 20.73 43.13
CA LEU A 9 25.70 20.40 41.72
C LEU A 9 25.23 18.95 41.51
N LEU A 10 23.96 18.75 41.16
CA LEU A 10 23.48 17.45 40.65
C LEU A 10 24.10 17.24 39.26
N LEU A 11 25.17 16.44 39.21
CA LEU A 11 25.66 15.85 37.97
C LEU A 11 24.60 14.85 37.47
N LEU A 12 23.76 15.30 36.54
CA LEU A 12 22.97 14.42 35.67
C LEU A 12 23.95 13.69 34.74
N THR A 13 24.51 12.57 35.21
CA THR A 13 25.19 11.62 34.33
C THR A 13 24.13 10.97 33.45
N GLY A 14 23.95 11.49 32.24
CA GLY A 14 23.14 10.83 31.22
C GLY A 14 23.77 9.46 30.92
N TYR A 15 23.09 8.39 31.32
CA TYR A 15 23.42 7.05 30.85
C TYR A 15 23.08 6.98 29.36
N VAL A 16 24.07 7.18 28.50
CA VAL A 16 23.94 6.81 27.09
C VAL A 16 24.05 5.29 27.03
N ALA A 17 22.92 4.61 26.80
CA ALA A 17 22.93 3.18 26.57
C ALA A 17 23.83 2.87 25.36
N ALA A 18 24.73 1.89 25.49
CA ALA A 18 25.65 1.51 24.42
C ALA A 18 24.86 1.03 23.18
N TRP A 19 25.23 1.51 22.00
CA TRP A 19 24.61 1.11 20.74
C TRP A 19 25.29 -0.15 20.19
N ASN A 20 24.53 -1.23 20.00
CA ASN A 20 25.06 -2.50 19.49
C ASN A 20 24.87 -2.62 17.98
N THR A 21 25.79 -3.29 17.28
CA THR A 21 25.59 -3.63 15.86
C THR A 21 25.75 -5.14 15.67
N PHE A 22 24.70 -5.79 15.18
CA PHE A 22 24.74 -7.16 14.71
C PHE A 22 24.85 -7.17 13.19
N VAL A 23 26.01 -7.57 12.67
CA VAL A 23 26.18 -7.81 11.23
C VAL A 23 25.67 -9.22 10.95
N VAL A 24 24.67 -9.34 10.09
CA VAL A 24 24.13 -10.64 9.68
C VAL A 24 25.26 -11.40 8.97
N PRO A 25 25.62 -12.61 9.45
CA PRO A 25 26.61 -13.43 8.77
C PRO A 25 26.00 -14.03 7.51
N HIS A 26 26.87 -14.35 6.54
CA HIS A 26 26.48 -14.98 5.30
C HIS A 26 27.36 -16.19 5.03
N ALA A 27 26.75 -17.26 4.52
CA ALA A 27 27.44 -18.41 3.97
C ALA A 27 26.85 -18.80 2.59
N ASP A 28 27.73 -18.96 1.60
CA ASP A 28 27.31 -19.28 0.24
C ASP A 28 26.47 -20.56 0.19
N GLY A 29 25.32 -20.47 -0.49
CA GLY A 29 24.38 -21.58 -0.67
C GLY A 29 23.59 -22.02 0.57
N GLN A 30 23.76 -21.34 1.71
CA GLN A 30 23.01 -21.63 2.94
C GLN A 30 21.92 -20.58 3.18
N ASP A 31 20.87 -20.95 3.92
CA ASP A 31 19.91 -19.99 4.47
C ASP A 31 20.57 -19.19 5.60
N ASP A 32 20.59 -17.86 5.48
CA ASP A 32 21.21 -16.98 6.47
C ASP A 32 20.26 -16.65 7.64
N THR A 33 18.96 -16.93 7.48
CA THR A 33 17.95 -16.58 8.49
C THR A 33 18.07 -17.32 9.83
N PRO A 34 18.52 -18.59 9.94
CA PRO A 34 18.61 -19.28 11.23
C PRO A 34 19.58 -18.59 12.20
N VAL A 35 20.71 -18.08 11.70
CA VAL A 35 21.70 -17.38 12.54
C VAL A 35 21.16 -16.04 13.02
N LEU A 36 20.46 -15.30 12.14
CA LEU A 36 19.75 -14.08 12.54
C LEU A 36 18.67 -14.38 13.59
N LYS A 37 17.86 -15.43 13.40
CA LYS A 37 16.82 -15.84 14.37
C LYS A 37 17.42 -16.17 15.74
N ALA A 38 18.55 -16.89 15.78
CA ALA A 38 19.24 -17.19 17.02
C ALA A 38 19.75 -15.91 17.72
N ALA A 39 20.33 -14.97 16.97
CA ALA A 39 20.77 -13.69 17.49
C ALA A 39 19.60 -12.85 18.05
N LEU A 40 18.47 -12.80 17.34
CA LEU A 40 17.25 -12.13 17.80
C LEU A 40 16.68 -12.77 19.07
N ALA A 41 16.66 -14.10 19.15
CA ALA A 41 16.15 -14.85 20.30
C ALA A 41 16.99 -14.65 21.58
N SER A 42 18.25 -14.24 21.46
CA SER A 42 19.10 -13.92 22.61
C SER A 42 18.65 -12.67 23.38
N GLY A 43 17.84 -11.80 22.74
CA GLY A 43 17.41 -10.51 23.30
C GLY A 43 18.45 -9.39 23.23
N ASN A 44 19.72 -9.69 22.92
CA ASN A 44 20.83 -8.74 22.93
C ASN A 44 20.71 -7.59 21.91
N TYR A 45 19.87 -7.75 20.89
CA TYR A 45 19.65 -6.77 19.82
C TYR A 45 18.21 -6.27 19.76
N SER A 46 17.46 -6.40 20.87
CA SER A 46 16.07 -5.93 20.96
C SER A 46 15.95 -4.44 21.28
N ALA A 47 17.03 -3.79 21.73
CA ALA A 47 17.06 -2.37 22.01
C ALA A 47 18.40 -1.70 21.74
N ASN A 48 18.39 -0.42 21.34
CA ASN A 48 19.56 0.41 21.03
C ASN A 48 20.55 -0.33 20.11
N ALA A 49 20.06 -0.82 18.98
CA ALA A 49 20.84 -1.70 18.13
C ALA A 49 20.61 -1.47 16.63
N THR A 50 21.61 -1.83 15.84
CA THR A 50 21.51 -2.00 14.39
C THR A 50 21.60 -3.48 14.04
N ILE A 51 20.64 -3.99 13.26
CA ILE A 51 20.73 -5.26 12.54
C ILE A 51 21.14 -4.92 11.11
N LEU A 52 22.39 -5.22 10.75
CA LEU A 52 23.01 -4.82 9.48
C LEU A 52 23.15 -6.01 8.53
N PHE A 53 22.45 -5.95 7.41
CA PHE A 53 22.79 -6.74 6.23
C PHE A 53 23.82 -5.94 5.44
N ALA A 54 25.08 -6.33 5.49
CA ALA A 54 26.19 -5.52 5.02
C ALA A 54 26.24 -5.42 3.48
N LYS A 55 26.62 -4.24 2.99
CA LYS A 55 26.94 -4.02 1.58
C LYS A 55 28.03 -4.96 1.12
N GLY A 56 27.96 -5.45 -0.12
CA GLY A 56 28.92 -6.42 -0.65
C GLY A 56 28.44 -7.86 -0.57
N THR A 57 27.35 -8.12 0.17
CA THR A 57 26.82 -9.46 0.43
C THR A 57 25.44 -9.65 -0.20
N LYS A 58 25.20 -10.84 -0.77
CA LYS A 58 23.86 -11.29 -1.18
C LYS A 58 23.38 -12.36 -0.20
N TYR A 59 22.48 -11.97 0.69
CA TYR A 59 21.92 -12.82 1.72
C TYR A 59 20.79 -13.70 1.19
N ASN A 60 20.78 -14.96 1.61
CA ASN A 60 19.73 -15.92 1.33
C ASN A 60 18.73 -15.92 2.47
N ILE A 61 17.56 -15.34 2.24
CA ILE A 61 16.47 -15.25 3.21
C ILE A 61 15.46 -16.34 2.90
N PHE A 62 15.83 -17.60 3.15
CA PHE A 62 15.04 -18.74 2.68
C PHE A 62 13.93 -19.18 3.62
N THR A 63 13.92 -18.70 4.86
CA THR A 63 12.78 -18.89 5.76
C THR A 63 12.29 -17.58 6.40
N PRO A 64 10.99 -17.45 6.70
CA PRO A 64 10.40 -16.22 7.22
C PRO A 64 11.02 -15.78 8.55
N ILE A 65 11.22 -14.48 8.72
CA ILE A 65 11.78 -13.87 9.92
C ILE A 65 10.66 -13.20 10.71
N LYS A 66 10.50 -13.62 11.98
CA LYS A 66 9.67 -12.93 12.96
C LYS A 66 10.57 -12.16 13.92
N PHE A 67 10.52 -10.84 13.85
CA PHE A 67 11.28 -9.96 14.74
C PHE A 67 10.60 -9.86 16.11
N PRO A 68 11.39 -9.74 17.21
CA PRO A 68 10.84 -9.46 18.53
C PRO A 68 10.34 -8.02 18.62
N THR A 69 9.71 -7.67 19.74
CA THR A 69 9.39 -6.26 20.02
C THR A 69 10.67 -5.45 20.19
N PHE A 70 10.79 -4.37 19.42
CA PHE A 70 11.98 -3.52 19.41
C PHE A 70 11.81 -2.21 20.18
N THR A 71 12.91 -1.68 20.73
CA THR A 71 12.97 -0.32 21.28
C THR A 71 14.22 0.40 20.79
N ASN A 72 14.09 1.43 19.95
CA ASN A 72 15.24 2.15 19.39
C ASN A 72 16.17 1.22 18.57
N VAL A 73 15.64 0.59 17.52
CA VAL A 73 16.37 -0.37 16.67
C VAL A 73 16.31 0.04 15.20
N GLU A 74 17.45 -0.08 14.52
CA GLU A 74 17.54 0.07 13.06
C GLU A 74 17.79 -1.30 12.40
N ILE A 75 17.01 -1.62 11.38
CA ILE A 75 17.25 -2.74 10.47
C ILE A 75 17.75 -2.12 9.16
N ALA A 76 19.03 -2.33 8.86
CA ALA A 76 19.73 -1.74 7.73
C ALA A 76 19.98 -2.78 6.64
N ILE A 77 19.29 -2.64 5.51
CA ILE A 77 19.44 -3.47 4.32
C ILE A 77 20.44 -2.81 3.37
N GLU A 78 21.73 -3.01 3.63
CA GLU A 78 22.80 -2.51 2.75
C GLU A 78 23.29 -3.55 1.74
N GLY A 79 23.16 -4.84 2.05
CA GLY A 79 23.35 -5.95 1.13
C GLY A 79 22.09 -6.26 0.33
N ASN A 80 22.18 -7.17 -0.63
CA ASN A 80 21.00 -7.67 -1.34
C ASN A 80 20.41 -8.86 -0.58
N LEU A 81 19.09 -8.98 -0.55
CA LEU A 81 18.37 -10.12 0.02
C LEU A 81 17.70 -10.91 -1.11
N SER A 82 17.70 -12.23 -1.02
CA SER A 82 17.04 -13.12 -1.97
C SER A 82 16.09 -14.05 -1.24
N TYR A 83 14.86 -14.14 -1.73
CA TYR A 83 13.93 -15.21 -1.34
C TYR A 83 14.37 -16.53 -1.98
N PRO A 84 13.77 -17.68 -1.61
CA PRO A 84 13.81 -18.88 -2.44
C PRO A 84 13.25 -18.55 -3.84
N ASP A 85 13.87 -19.08 -4.88
CA ASP A 85 13.49 -18.86 -6.27
C ASP A 85 12.50 -19.90 -6.81
N ASP A 86 12.31 -21.01 -6.08
CA ASP A 86 11.34 -22.06 -6.41
C ASP A 86 9.97 -21.82 -5.75
N ILE A 87 8.91 -21.82 -6.56
CA ILE A 87 7.51 -21.64 -6.13
C ILE A 87 7.13 -22.67 -5.07
N SER A 88 7.44 -23.95 -5.30
CA SER A 88 6.99 -25.03 -4.42
C SER A 88 7.62 -24.92 -3.02
N THR A 89 8.88 -24.50 -2.95
CA THR A 89 9.61 -24.22 -1.72
C THR A 89 8.92 -23.13 -0.90
N VAL A 90 8.56 -22.01 -1.54
CA VAL A 90 7.84 -20.93 -0.88
C VAL A 90 6.43 -21.37 -0.46
N GLN A 91 5.68 -22.08 -1.31
CA GLN A 91 4.33 -22.55 -0.96
C GLN A 91 4.36 -23.52 0.24
N ASN A 92 5.35 -24.41 0.29
CA ASN A 92 5.54 -25.32 1.43
C ASN A 92 5.74 -24.53 2.74
N VAL A 93 6.52 -23.44 2.70
CA VAL A 93 6.68 -22.53 3.85
C VAL A 93 5.38 -21.83 4.21
N VAL A 94 4.66 -21.26 3.23
CA VAL A 94 3.42 -20.48 3.47
C VAL A 94 2.29 -21.36 3.98
N SER A 95 2.18 -22.61 3.52
CA SER A 95 1.17 -23.56 3.97
C SER A 95 1.42 -24.14 5.36
N ALA A 96 2.62 -23.93 5.93
CA ALA A 96 2.94 -24.41 7.26
C ALA A 96 2.14 -23.65 8.33
N SER A 97 1.61 -24.36 9.33
CA SER A 97 0.78 -23.78 10.40
C SER A 97 1.45 -22.67 11.22
N GLY A 98 2.79 -22.62 11.20
CA GLY A 98 3.59 -21.59 11.88
C GLY A 98 3.90 -20.36 11.04
N PHE A 99 3.46 -20.28 9.78
CA PHE A 99 3.72 -19.13 8.92
C PHE A 99 3.01 -17.87 9.47
N PRO A 100 3.73 -16.77 9.73
CA PRO A 100 3.14 -15.58 10.35
C PRO A 100 2.34 -14.70 9.38
N GLY A 101 2.14 -15.13 8.12
CA GLY A 101 1.45 -14.39 7.06
C GLY A 101 2.37 -13.54 6.18
N SER A 102 3.56 -13.17 6.67
CA SER A 102 4.55 -12.38 5.93
C SER A 102 5.96 -12.98 6.01
N TRP A 103 6.81 -12.68 5.04
CA TRP A 103 8.19 -13.14 5.03
C TRP A 103 9.04 -12.42 6.08
N PHE A 104 8.77 -11.15 6.31
CA PHE A 104 9.31 -10.37 7.42
C PHE A 104 8.16 -9.85 8.28
N THR A 105 8.13 -10.25 9.55
CA THR A 105 7.05 -9.89 10.47
C THR A 105 7.60 -9.16 11.69
N PHE A 106 7.16 -7.92 11.86
CA PHE A 106 7.32 -7.15 13.08
C PHE A 106 6.07 -7.34 13.95
N THR A 107 6.27 -7.69 15.22
CA THR A 107 5.17 -7.88 16.18
C THR A 107 4.88 -6.64 17.02
N GLY A 108 5.71 -5.61 16.90
CA GLY A 108 5.55 -4.32 17.55
C GLY A 108 6.89 -3.69 17.92
N GLY A 109 6.84 -2.49 18.48
CA GLY A 109 8.03 -1.79 18.94
C GLY A 109 7.85 -0.28 18.99
N ASN A 110 8.85 0.41 19.53
CA ASN A 110 8.89 1.87 19.59
C ASN A 110 10.23 2.38 19.06
N ASN A 111 10.21 3.41 18.21
CA ASN A 111 11.41 3.96 17.57
C ASN A 111 12.15 2.89 16.75
N VAL A 112 11.51 2.39 15.68
CA VAL A 112 12.06 1.34 14.82
C VAL A 112 12.25 1.87 13.42
N THR A 113 13.45 1.74 12.87
CA THR A 113 13.78 2.16 11.50
C THR A 113 14.06 0.94 10.64
N LEU A 114 13.32 0.76 9.56
CA LEU A 114 13.68 -0.12 8.44
C LEU A 114 14.28 0.75 7.34
N ARG A 115 15.58 0.63 7.07
CA ARG A 115 16.25 1.40 6.02
C ARG A 115 16.89 0.50 4.97
N GLY A 116 16.81 0.91 3.72
CA GLY A 116 17.60 0.33 2.63
C GLY A 116 18.86 1.13 2.30
N SER A 117 19.56 0.70 1.26
CA SER A 117 20.72 1.40 0.70
C SER A 117 20.30 2.44 -0.33
N THR A 118 20.93 3.62 -0.31
CA THR A 118 20.81 4.61 -1.39
C THR A 118 21.67 4.27 -2.61
N ASP A 119 22.59 3.31 -2.51
CA ASP A 119 23.39 2.85 -3.65
C ASP A 119 22.53 2.06 -4.64
N PRO A 120 22.45 2.43 -5.94
CA PRO A 120 21.57 1.76 -6.89
C PRO A 120 21.86 0.27 -7.11
N LYS A 121 23.05 -0.23 -6.79
CA LYS A 121 23.45 -1.64 -6.97
C LYS A 121 23.14 -2.55 -5.78
N TRP A 122 22.83 -1.97 -4.62
CA TRP A 122 22.81 -2.66 -3.33
C TRP A 122 21.53 -2.39 -2.55
N GLY A 123 21.20 -3.18 -1.53
CA GLY A 123 19.96 -2.99 -0.76
C GLY A 123 18.69 -3.44 -1.48
N TRP A 124 18.80 -4.29 -2.49
CA TRP A 124 17.66 -4.88 -3.19
C TRP A 124 17.15 -6.13 -2.48
N VAL A 125 15.84 -6.25 -2.36
CA VAL A 125 15.16 -7.48 -1.91
C VAL A 125 14.51 -8.11 -3.14
N ASP A 126 15.06 -9.22 -3.59
CA ASP A 126 14.55 -9.98 -4.74
C ASP A 126 13.57 -11.05 -4.28
N GLY A 127 12.30 -10.89 -4.66
CA GLY A 127 11.23 -11.82 -4.34
C GLY A 127 11.09 -12.97 -5.32
N HIS A 128 11.78 -12.95 -6.47
CA HIS A 128 11.63 -13.96 -7.55
C HIS A 128 10.20 -14.12 -8.09
N GLY A 129 9.40 -13.04 -8.08
CA GLY A 129 8.00 -13.03 -8.49
C GLY A 129 7.74 -13.41 -9.96
N GLN A 130 8.74 -13.32 -10.85
CA GLN A 130 8.56 -13.59 -12.28
C GLN A 130 7.95 -14.98 -12.55
N ALA A 131 8.49 -16.01 -11.89
CA ALA A 131 8.03 -17.39 -12.09
C ALA A 131 6.55 -17.55 -11.68
N TRP A 132 6.13 -16.83 -10.64
CA TRP A 132 4.74 -16.83 -10.17
C TRP A 132 3.80 -16.20 -11.18
N TRP A 133 4.18 -15.05 -11.73
CA TRP A 133 3.37 -14.32 -12.70
C TRP A 133 3.26 -15.09 -14.01
N ASP A 134 4.35 -15.69 -14.49
CA ASP A 134 4.37 -16.51 -15.71
C ASP A 134 3.48 -17.75 -15.56
N ALA A 135 3.45 -18.34 -14.37
CA ALA A 135 2.59 -19.48 -14.06
C ALA A 135 1.14 -19.08 -13.69
N ALA A 136 0.82 -17.78 -13.61
CA ALA A 136 -0.42 -17.26 -13.03
C ALA A 136 -0.76 -17.89 -11.67
N GLN A 137 0.27 -18.22 -10.87
CA GLN A 137 0.11 -18.91 -9.60
C GLN A 137 -0.27 -17.92 -8.50
N GLN A 138 -1.48 -18.04 -7.96
CA GLN A 138 -2.02 -17.12 -6.96
C GLN A 138 -2.17 -17.72 -5.55
N THR A 139 -2.01 -19.04 -5.40
CA THR A 139 -2.20 -19.78 -4.15
C THR A 139 -0.94 -19.74 -3.27
N ASN A 140 -1.12 -19.61 -1.95
CA ASN A 140 -0.05 -19.69 -0.94
C ASN A 140 1.14 -18.76 -1.22
N ARG A 141 0.85 -17.50 -1.53
CA ARG A 141 1.85 -16.45 -1.71
C ARG A 141 2.11 -15.72 -0.39
N PRO A 142 3.37 -15.42 -0.03
CA PRO A 142 3.67 -14.65 1.15
C PRO A 142 3.43 -13.16 0.92
N HIS A 143 2.99 -12.45 1.96
CA HIS A 143 3.19 -11.01 2.02
C HIS A 143 4.68 -10.73 2.28
N GLY A 144 5.22 -9.61 1.80
CA GLY A 144 6.61 -9.23 2.00
C GLY A 144 6.91 -8.86 3.45
N TRP A 145 6.42 -7.70 3.87
CA TRP A 145 6.81 -6.99 5.08
C TRP A 145 5.57 -6.56 5.89
N ALA A 146 5.38 -7.16 7.06
CA ALA A 146 4.41 -6.68 8.05
C ALA A 146 5.13 -5.80 9.08
N PHE A 147 5.14 -4.48 8.86
CA PHE A 147 5.65 -3.47 9.78
C PHE A 147 4.54 -3.00 10.74
N ASN A 148 3.95 -3.97 11.43
CA ASN A 148 2.74 -3.81 12.23
C ASN A 148 3.06 -3.45 13.69
N HIS A 149 2.13 -2.75 14.33
CA HIS A 149 2.19 -2.36 15.76
C HIS A 149 3.46 -1.58 16.16
N ILE A 150 4.04 -0.84 15.23
CA ILE A 150 5.20 0.03 15.47
C ILE A 150 4.72 1.43 15.85
N THR A 151 5.26 1.96 16.95
CA THR A 151 5.09 3.36 17.34
C THR A 151 6.37 4.14 17.00
N ASN A 152 6.23 5.33 16.40
CA ASN A 152 7.37 6.16 16.00
C ASN A 152 8.32 5.40 15.05
N GLY A 153 7.80 4.93 13.92
CA GLY A 153 8.54 4.09 12.99
C GLY A 153 8.94 4.81 11.71
N VAL A 154 10.01 4.33 11.08
CA VAL A 154 10.48 4.83 9.78
C VAL A 154 10.69 3.66 8.83
N ILE A 155 10.20 3.79 7.59
CA ILE A 155 10.56 2.89 6.47
C ILE A 155 11.13 3.78 5.36
N ARG A 156 12.41 3.61 5.03
CA ARG A 156 13.05 4.47 4.02
C ARG A 156 14.05 3.77 3.14
N ASP A 157 14.18 4.28 1.91
CA ASP A 157 15.21 3.86 0.96
C ASP A 157 15.17 2.35 0.62
N ILE A 158 14.06 1.64 0.92
CA ILE A 158 13.92 0.21 0.64
C ILE A 158 13.64 0.00 -0.85
N LYS A 159 14.24 -1.05 -1.41
CA LYS A 159 14.07 -1.42 -2.82
C LYS A 159 13.64 -2.87 -2.95
N LEU A 160 12.47 -3.08 -3.53
CA LEU A 160 11.92 -4.39 -3.82
C LEU A 160 11.99 -4.67 -5.32
N TRP A 161 12.54 -5.82 -5.67
CA TRP A 161 12.62 -6.33 -7.03
C TRP A 161 11.75 -7.56 -7.15
N LYS A 162 10.82 -7.52 -8.12
CA LYS A 162 9.90 -8.62 -8.44
C LYS A 162 9.29 -9.29 -7.20
N PRO A 163 8.56 -8.54 -6.36
CA PRO A 163 7.87 -9.15 -5.22
C PRO A 163 6.82 -10.17 -5.69
N ILE A 164 6.58 -11.22 -4.90
CA ILE A 164 5.62 -12.28 -5.24
C ILE A 164 4.17 -11.79 -5.19
N ALA A 165 3.83 -11.00 -4.17
CA ALA A 165 2.49 -10.46 -3.90
C ALA A 165 2.61 -9.17 -3.05
N TRP A 166 1.72 -8.96 -2.07
CA TRP A 166 1.64 -7.76 -1.21
C TRP A 166 2.99 -7.40 -0.58
N ASN A 167 3.33 -6.10 -0.57
CA ASN A 167 4.64 -5.64 -0.10
C ASN A 167 4.64 -5.18 1.35
N PHE A 168 4.10 -4.00 1.68
CA PHE A 168 4.18 -3.43 3.03
C PHE A 168 2.81 -3.32 3.68
N ALA A 169 2.64 -3.94 4.85
CA ALA A 169 1.51 -3.72 5.75
C ALA A 169 1.96 -2.96 6.99
N THR A 170 1.15 -1.99 7.44
CA THR A 170 1.44 -1.16 8.64
C THR A 170 0.31 -1.19 9.67
N SER A 171 -0.45 -2.28 9.73
CA SER A 171 -1.62 -2.42 10.59
C SER A 171 -1.29 -2.17 12.07
N GLY A 172 -2.12 -1.36 12.72
CA GLY A 172 -1.98 -1.01 14.14
C GLY A 172 -0.75 -0.17 14.48
N SER A 173 0.02 0.30 13.50
CA SER A 173 1.15 1.19 13.73
C SER A 173 0.71 2.64 13.95
N LYS A 174 1.55 3.43 14.60
CA LYS A 174 1.27 4.83 14.96
C LYS A 174 2.50 5.71 14.76
N ASN A 175 2.31 6.91 14.21
CA ASN A 175 3.38 7.87 13.94
C ASN A 175 4.45 7.24 13.03
N LEU A 176 4.06 6.89 11.80
CA LEU A 176 4.97 6.31 10.81
C LEU A 176 5.37 7.31 9.74
N HIS A 177 6.63 7.26 9.33
CA HIS A 177 7.14 7.98 8.16
C HIS A 177 7.76 7.02 7.15
N VAL A 178 7.17 6.95 5.95
CA VAL A 178 7.51 5.99 4.90
C VAL A 178 7.91 6.73 3.64
N TYR A 179 9.20 6.74 3.29
CA TYR A 179 9.68 7.59 2.20
C TYR A 179 10.84 7.07 1.38
N ASN A 180 10.99 7.58 0.14
CA ASN A 180 12.06 7.22 -0.79
C ASN A 180 12.17 5.70 -1.11
N ASN A 181 11.06 4.97 -1.00
CA ASN A 181 11.06 3.54 -1.30
C ASN A 181 10.79 3.28 -2.79
N LYS A 182 11.31 2.16 -3.31
CA LYS A 182 11.12 1.73 -4.68
C LYS A 182 10.59 0.29 -4.74
N ILE A 183 9.47 0.09 -5.41
CA ILE A 183 8.89 -1.24 -5.65
C ILE A 183 8.80 -1.44 -7.16
N VAL A 184 9.38 -2.53 -7.66
CA VAL A 184 9.41 -2.85 -9.09
C VAL A 184 8.90 -4.27 -9.33
N ALA A 185 7.59 -4.39 -9.52
CA ALA A 185 6.92 -5.58 -10.05
C ALA A 185 6.63 -5.37 -11.54
N VAL A 186 7.67 -5.49 -12.37
CA VAL A 186 7.58 -5.37 -13.83
C VAL A 186 7.98 -6.70 -14.45
N SER A 187 7.06 -7.29 -15.21
CA SER A 187 7.27 -8.57 -15.87
C SER A 187 8.25 -8.46 -17.05
N SER A 188 9.09 -9.46 -17.21
CA SER A 188 10.02 -9.60 -18.34
C SER A 188 9.41 -10.33 -19.54
N THR A 189 8.22 -10.93 -19.39
CA THR A 189 7.55 -11.76 -20.40
C THR A 189 6.18 -11.20 -20.81
N GLY A 190 5.73 -10.12 -20.16
CA GLY A 190 4.39 -9.56 -20.34
C GLY A 190 3.31 -10.19 -19.45
N SER A 191 3.64 -11.16 -18.60
CA SER A 191 2.73 -11.68 -17.57
C SER A 191 2.31 -10.62 -16.55
N PHE A 192 1.13 -10.76 -15.96
CA PHE A 192 0.60 -9.78 -15.01
C PHE A 192 1.03 -10.08 -13.57
N PRO A 193 1.56 -9.09 -12.82
CA PRO A 193 2.01 -9.29 -11.45
C PRO A 193 0.87 -9.13 -10.44
N PHE A 194 -0.01 -10.14 -10.37
CA PHE A 194 -1.21 -10.15 -9.52
C PHE A 194 -0.92 -9.79 -8.05
N ASN A 195 -1.74 -8.93 -7.45
CA ASN A 195 -1.75 -8.59 -6.01
C ASN A 195 -0.39 -8.15 -5.45
N THR A 196 0.37 -7.40 -6.23
CA THR A 196 1.66 -6.83 -5.82
C THR A 196 1.52 -5.46 -5.17
N ASP A 197 0.53 -5.29 -4.28
CA ASP A 197 0.20 -4.01 -3.61
C ASP A 197 1.44 -3.35 -3.01
N GLY A 198 1.55 -2.03 -3.15
CA GLY A 198 2.66 -1.24 -2.62
C GLY A 198 2.62 -1.14 -1.10
N PHE A 199 1.80 -0.21 -0.60
CA PHE A 199 1.66 0.05 0.83
C PHE A 199 0.22 -0.14 1.29
N SER A 200 0.03 -0.76 2.46
CA SER A 200 -1.25 -0.87 3.13
C SER A 200 -1.21 -0.14 4.47
N ALA A 201 -1.97 0.95 4.56
CA ALA A 201 -2.13 1.79 5.74
C ALA A 201 -3.32 1.31 6.59
N GLY A 202 -3.04 0.81 7.79
CA GLY A 202 -4.04 0.31 8.73
C GLY A 202 -3.82 0.79 10.16
N GLY A 203 -3.34 2.03 10.33
CA GLY A 203 -3.07 2.61 11.65
C GLY A 203 -3.19 4.14 11.64
N THR A 204 -2.51 4.83 12.56
CA THR A 204 -2.77 6.26 12.80
C THR A 204 -1.55 7.15 12.61
N ASN A 205 -1.76 8.39 12.12
CA ASN A 205 -0.71 9.38 11.90
C ASN A 205 0.43 8.84 11.03
N MET A 206 0.14 8.59 9.75
CA MET A 206 1.12 8.02 8.82
C MET A 206 1.37 8.95 7.66
N LEU A 207 2.64 9.21 7.36
CA LEU A 207 3.10 9.96 6.20
C LEU A 207 3.84 9.03 5.25
N PHE A 208 3.33 8.90 4.03
CA PHE A 208 3.97 8.23 2.92
C PHE A 208 4.38 9.28 1.90
N GLU A 209 5.66 9.42 1.56
CA GLU A 209 6.10 10.41 0.57
C GLU A 209 7.28 10.01 -0.30
N ASN A 210 7.35 10.53 -1.52
CA ASN A 210 8.47 10.30 -2.43
C ASN A 210 8.70 8.81 -2.76
N ASN A 211 7.63 8.02 -2.82
CA ASN A 211 7.71 6.59 -3.14
C ASN A 211 7.50 6.37 -4.64
N HIS A 212 8.19 5.36 -5.19
CA HIS A 212 8.08 4.94 -6.58
C HIS A 212 7.58 3.50 -6.64
N VAL A 213 6.35 3.30 -7.10
CA VAL A 213 5.69 2.00 -7.15
C VAL A 213 5.33 1.67 -8.59
N GLN A 214 5.91 0.60 -9.11
CA GLN A 214 5.50 -0.03 -10.36
C GLN A 214 5.04 -1.43 -9.99
N ASN A 215 3.75 -1.72 -10.16
CA ASN A 215 3.16 -2.98 -9.70
C ASN A 215 1.91 -3.38 -10.50
N GLY A 216 1.23 -4.43 -10.06
CA GLY A 216 -0.01 -4.95 -10.66
C GLY A 216 -1.22 -4.87 -9.74
N ASP A 217 -1.20 -4.06 -8.69
CA ASP A 217 -2.37 -3.84 -7.80
C ASP A 217 -2.26 -2.47 -7.12
N ASP A 218 -2.95 -2.24 -6.02
CA ASP A 218 -3.02 -0.94 -5.35
C ASP A 218 -1.62 -0.37 -5.01
N CYS A 219 -1.38 0.90 -5.39
CA CYS A 219 -0.17 1.62 -4.99
C CYS A 219 -0.21 1.93 -3.49
N LEU A 220 -1.40 2.32 -3.02
CA LEU A 220 -1.75 2.49 -1.62
C LEU A 220 -3.12 1.87 -1.37
N THR A 221 -3.26 1.09 -0.30
CA THR A 221 -4.55 0.75 0.32
C THR A 221 -4.67 1.41 1.67
N VAL A 222 -5.85 1.93 2.01
CA VAL A 222 -6.18 2.45 3.34
C VAL A 222 -7.34 1.63 3.90
N GLY A 223 -7.04 0.84 4.93
CA GLY A 223 -7.97 -0.10 5.55
C GLY A 223 -8.68 0.46 6.79
N SER A 224 -9.63 -0.32 7.31
CA SER A 224 -10.36 0.02 8.55
C SER A 224 -9.41 0.28 9.72
N GLY A 225 -9.75 1.27 10.56
CA GLY A 225 -8.95 1.73 11.69
C GLY A 225 -7.88 2.77 11.32
N ALA A 226 -7.80 3.17 10.05
CA ALA A 226 -6.85 4.17 9.61
C ALA A 226 -7.34 5.60 9.88
N GLU A 227 -6.47 6.43 10.48
CA GLU A 227 -6.76 7.84 10.78
C GLU A 227 -5.53 8.72 10.54
N ASN A 228 -5.73 9.91 9.96
CA ASN A 228 -4.66 10.90 9.72
C ASN A 228 -3.55 10.32 8.83
N ILE A 229 -3.93 9.96 7.60
CA ILE A 229 -3.04 9.38 6.60
C ILE A 229 -2.72 10.45 5.55
N VAL A 230 -1.43 10.64 5.26
CA VAL A 230 -0.97 11.49 4.17
C VAL A 230 -0.15 10.65 3.20
N PHE A 231 -0.49 10.67 1.92
CA PHE A 231 0.30 10.09 0.85
C PHE A 231 0.61 11.15 -0.20
N ARG A 232 1.88 11.43 -0.47
CA ARG A 232 2.23 12.53 -1.38
C ARG A 232 3.49 12.38 -2.21
N ASN A 233 3.62 13.22 -3.22
CA ASN A 233 4.83 13.38 -4.03
C ASN A 233 5.37 12.06 -4.60
N SER A 234 4.46 11.18 -5.01
CA SER A 234 4.79 9.78 -5.34
C SER A 234 4.41 9.44 -6.78
N TYR A 235 4.96 8.33 -7.27
CA TYR A 235 4.70 7.81 -8.61
C TYR A 235 4.15 6.40 -8.53
N CYS A 236 3.03 6.16 -9.21
CA CYS A 236 2.36 4.86 -9.24
C CYS A 236 2.13 4.45 -10.71
N GLU A 237 2.57 3.26 -11.09
CA GLU A 237 2.41 2.75 -12.46
C GLU A 237 1.95 1.29 -12.53
N GLY A 238 1.06 1.01 -13.50
CA GLY A 238 0.58 -0.34 -13.83
C GLY A 238 -0.66 -0.77 -13.04
N GLY A 239 -0.60 -0.69 -11.71
CA GLY A 239 -1.58 -1.32 -10.83
C GLY A 239 -2.96 -0.65 -10.72
N HIS A 240 -3.58 -0.76 -9.54
CA HIS A 240 -5.01 -0.43 -9.32
C HIS A 240 -5.27 0.88 -8.56
N GLY A 241 -4.25 1.73 -8.48
CA GLY A 241 -4.42 3.12 -8.05
C GLY A 241 -4.27 3.35 -6.54
N LEU A 242 -4.89 4.44 -6.08
CA LEU A 242 -4.84 4.92 -4.69
C LEU A 242 -6.19 4.64 -4.03
N SER A 243 -6.26 3.55 -3.27
CA SER A 243 -7.50 2.94 -2.81
C SER A 243 -7.80 3.18 -1.33
N ILE A 244 -9.01 3.62 -1.04
CA ILE A 244 -9.63 3.46 0.28
C ILE A 244 -10.49 2.21 0.27
N GLY A 245 -10.21 1.28 1.20
CA GLY A 245 -10.90 0.01 1.33
C GLY A 245 -10.15 -1.20 0.75
N SER A 246 -10.80 -2.37 0.65
CA SER A 246 -12.24 -2.55 0.77
C SER A 246 -12.77 -2.47 2.22
N LEU A 247 -13.84 -1.70 2.42
CA LEU A 247 -14.41 -1.44 3.75
C LEU A 247 -15.69 -2.24 4.00
N GLY A 248 -15.84 -2.74 5.22
CA GLY A 248 -17.09 -3.34 5.71
C GLY A 248 -17.33 -4.79 5.27
N LYS A 249 -16.27 -5.56 5.00
CA LYS A 249 -16.40 -6.98 4.61
C LYS A 249 -17.28 -7.75 5.60
N GLY A 250 -18.26 -8.49 5.07
CA GLY A 250 -19.17 -9.29 5.90
C GLY A 250 -20.06 -8.46 6.84
N GLY A 251 -20.31 -7.18 6.55
CA GLY A 251 -21.10 -6.30 7.39
C GLY A 251 -20.36 -5.77 8.62
N SER A 252 -19.05 -6.00 8.70
CA SER A 252 -18.21 -5.41 9.76
C SER A 252 -18.28 -3.88 9.72
N VAL A 253 -18.20 -3.24 10.89
CA VAL A 253 -18.14 -1.78 10.98
C VAL A 253 -16.72 -1.34 10.63
N ALA A 254 -16.58 -0.65 9.50
CA ALA A 254 -15.33 -0.03 9.10
C ALA A 254 -15.29 1.45 9.52
N ASP A 255 -14.09 1.97 9.80
CA ASP A 255 -13.89 3.38 10.06
C ASP A 255 -12.58 3.86 9.44
N VAL A 256 -12.65 4.89 8.59
CA VAL A 256 -11.49 5.55 7.96
C VAL A 256 -11.72 7.05 7.97
N GLN A 257 -10.76 7.81 8.48
CA GLN A 257 -10.93 9.24 8.63
C GLN A 257 -9.68 10.04 8.33
N ASN A 258 -9.84 11.26 7.82
CA ASN A 258 -8.76 12.23 7.62
C ASN A 258 -7.63 11.67 6.75
N VAL A 259 -7.93 11.49 5.47
CA VAL A 259 -6.95 11.00 4.49
C VAL A 259 -6.68 12.06 3.45
N LEU A 260 -5.41 12.43 3.25
CA LEU A 260 -4.95 13.34 2.21
C LEU A 260 -4.00 12.62 1.27
N ILE A 261 -4.38 12.55 0.01
CA ILE A 261 -3.56 11.99 -1.07
C ILE A 261 -3.28 13.13 -2.05
N GLU A 262 -2.03 13.56 -2.18
CA GLU A 262 -1.71 14.74 -2.99
C GLU A 262 -0.42 14.68 -3.82
N ASN A 263 -0.40 15.36 -4.96
CA ASN A 263 0.78 15.46 -5.84
C ASN A 263 1.29 14.07 -6.27
N VAL A 264 0.41 13.28 -6.91
CA VAL A 264 0.73 11.91 -7.34
C VAL A 264 0.62 11.81 -8.86
N ILE A 265 1.59 11.13 -9.46
CA ILE A 265 1.55 10.75 -10.86
C ILE A 265 1.05 9.30 -10.95
N MET A 266 -0.03 9.12 -11.70
CA MET A 266 -0.64 7.82 -11.99
C MET A 266 -0.41 7.48 -13.46
N LYS A 267 0.17 6.32 -13.76
CA LYS A 267 0.44 5.94 -15.15
C LYS A 267 0.05 4.50 -15.45
N ASN A 268 -0.59 4.25 -16.58
CA ASN A 268 -0.94 2.88 -16.99
C ASN A 268 -1.74 2.12 -15.91
N THR A 269 -2.51 2.81 -15.06
CA THR A 269 -3.24 2.19 -13.95
C THR A 269 -4.71 1.97 -14.29
N LEU A 270 -5.34 1.00 -13.63
CA LEU A 270 -6.77 0.79 -13.76
C LEU A 270 -7.58 1.97 -13.18
N TYR A 271 -7.14 2.47 -12.02
CA TYR A 271 -7.74 3.63 -11.34
C TYR A 271 -6.67 4.65 -10.98
N ALA A 272 -7.04 5.94 -10.85
CA ALA A 272 -6.19 6.92 -10.18
C ALA A 272 -6.60 7.05 -8.71
N ALA A 273 -7.84 7.50 -8.46
CA ALA A 273 -8.46 7.54 -7.14
C ALA A 273 -9.56 6.48 -7.05
N ARG A 274 -9.51 5.64 -6.00
CA ARG A 274 -10.50 4.58 -5.78
C ARG A 274 -11.03 4.58 -4.36
N PHE A 275 -12.34 4.42 -4.23
CA PHE A 275 -13.00 4.00 -3.00
C PHE A 275 -13.80 2.72 -3.28
N LYS A 276 -13.67 1.73 -2.38
CA LYS A 276 -14.41 0.48 -2.45
C LYS A 276 -14.96 0.10 -1.07
N SER A 277 -16.26 -0.06 -0.94
CA SER A 277 -16.88 -0.74 0.20
C SER A 277 -17.71 -1.93 -0.24
N TRP A 278 -17.78 -2.95 0.61
CA TRP A 278 -18.47 -4.20 0.29
C TRP A 278 -19.98 -3.98 0.14
N THR A 279 -20.61 -4.73 -0.76
CA THR A 279 -22.06 -4.88 -0.82
C THR A 279 -22.56 -5.40 0.53
N GLY A 280 -23.51 -4.67 1.13
CA GLY A 280 -23.99 -4.98 2.48
C GLY A 280 -23.01 -4.64 3.61
N GLY A 281 -21.96 -3.88 3.31
CA GLY A 281 -20.98 -3.39 4.27
C GLY A 281 -21.53 -2.31 5.20
N ASN A 282 -20.78 -2.00 6.26
CA ASN A 282 -21.17 -1.04 7.27
C ASN A 282 -19.96 -0.18 7.68
N GLY A 283 -20.22 1.03 8.17
CA GLY A 283 -19.18 1.91 8.70
C GLY A 283 -19.20 3.33 8.17
N LEU A 284 -18.07 4.02 8.32
CA LEU A 284 -17.89 5.40 7.92
C LEU A 284 -16.53 5.59 7.26
N ALA A 285 -16.50 6.25 6.11
CA ALA A 285 -15.30 6.87 5.57
C ALA A 285 -15.55 8.36 5.46
N ARG A 286 -14.73 9.20 6.11
CA ARG A 286 -14.96 10.64 6.12
C ARG A 286 -13.71 11.50 5.97
N ASN A 287 -13.89 12.68 5.39
CA ASN A 287 -12.83 13.67 5.20
C ASN A 287 -11.64 13.07 4.43
N ILE A 288 -11.90 12.72 3.17
CA ILE A 288 -10.92 12.07 2.29
C ILE A 288 -10.71 12.95 1.06
N THR A 289 -9.47 13.36 0.83
CA THR A 289 -9.11 14.24 -0.28
C THR A 289 -8.09 13.56 -1.18
N TRP A 290 -8.38 13.52 -2.48
CA TRP A 290 -7.39 13.34 -3.53
C TRP A 290 -7.19 14.69 -4.24
N LYS A 291 -5.94 15.16 -4.31
CA LYS A 291 -5.61 16.48 -4.84
C LYS A 291 -4.38 16.48 -5.74
N ASN A 292 -4.39 17.28 -6.80
CA ASN A 292 -3.23 17.42 -7.70
C ASN A 292 -2.77 16.05 -8.24
N ILE A 293 -3.67 15.36 -8.93
CA ILE A 293 -3.42 14.04 -9.49
C ILE A 293 -3.19 14.18 -11.00
N ALA A 294 -1.96 13.94 -11.44
CA ALA A 294 -1.65 13.83 -12.85
C ALA A 294 -1.81 12.37 -13.27
N PHE A 295 -2.60 12.09 -14.30
CA PHE A 295 -2.83 10.73 -14.76
C PHE A 295 -2.55 10.55 -16.25
N ASP A 296 -1.94 9.44 -16.64
CA ASP A 296 -1.64 9.11 -18.03
C ASP A 296 -2.00 7.66 -18.31
N ASN A 297 -2.81 7.43 -19.35
CA ASN A 297 -3.25 6.09 -19.76
C ASN A 297 -3.98 5.35 -18.62
N VAL A 298 -4.95 6.01 -17.98
CA VAL A 298 -5.75 5.44 -16.87
C VAL A 298 -7.15 5.07 -17.33
N LEU A 299 -7.68 3.92 -16.92
CA LEU A 299 -9.00 3.44 -17.39
C LEU A 299 -10.16 4.17 -16.71
N PHE A 300 -10.11 4.29 -15.39
CA PHE A 300 -11.15 4.93 -14.57
C PHE A 300 -10.51 5.90 -13.57
N PRO A 301 -10.26 7.17 -13.93
CA PRO A 301 -9.53 8.11 -13.08
C PRO A 301 -10.13 8.28 -11.68
N VAL A 302 -11.45 8.45 -11.56
CA VAL A 302 -12.15 8.49 -10.28
C VAL A 302 -13.21 7.40 -10.24
N TYR A 303 -13.06 6.45 -9.32
CA TYR A 303 -13.98 5.34 -9.15
C TYR A 303 -14.39 5.17 -7.68
N VAL A 304 -15.67 5.37 -7.39
CA VAL A 304 -16.24 5.20 -6.05
C VAL A 304 -17.35 4.18 -6.15
N THR A 305 -17.17 3.02 -5.53
CA THR A 305 -18.21 1.99 -5.43
C THR A 305 -18.50 1.63 -3.98
N GLN A 306 -19.79 1.50 -3.69
CA GLN A 306 -20.27 0.85 -2.47
C GLN A 306 -20.77 -0.58 -2.73
N ASN A 307 -20.69 -1.08 -3.96
CA ASN A 307 -21.18 -2.38 -4.37
C ASN A 307 -20.03 -3.35 -4.68
N TYR A 308 -18.94 -3.28 -3.91
CA TYR A 308 -17.78 -4.15 -4.11
C TYR A 308 -18.07 -5.58 -3.62
N TRP A 309 -17.65 -6.57 -4.40
CA TRP A 309 -17.59 -7.96 -3.98
C TRP A 309 -16.46 -8.67 -4.71
N ASP A 310 -16.05 -9.81 -4.17
CA ASP A 310 -15.00 -10.63 -4.75
C ASP A 310 -15.55 -11.46 -5.91
N GLN A 311 -15.21 -11.04 -7.13
CA GLN A 311 -15.73 -11.65 -8.35
C GLN A 311 -15.34 -13.11 -8.55
N GLU A 312 -14.27 -13.56 -7.90
CA GLU A 312 -13.84 -14.96 -7.94
C GLU A 312 -14.69 -15.85 -7.01
N VAL A 313 -15.28 -15.27 -5.96
CA VAL A 313 -16.10 -15.99 -4.98
C VAL A 313 -17.59 -16.00 -5.37
N GLY A 314 -18.04 -15.00 -6.10
CA GLY A 314 -19.45 -14.86 -6.50
C GLY A 314 -20.17 -13.76 -5.72
N SER A 315 -21.26 -13.24 -6.32
CA SER A 315 -22.03 -12.15 -5.73
C SER A 315 -22.53 -12.57 -4.35
N PRO A 316 -22.35 -11.73 -3.31
CA PRO A 316 -22.88 -12.03 -2.01
C PRO A 316 -24.40 -12.21 -2.09
N SER A 317 -24.92 -13.24 -1.43
CA SER A 317 -26.37 -13.50 -1.31
C SER A 317 -27.07 -12.56 -0.32
N SER A 318 -26.37 -11.52 0.14
CA SER A 318 -26.79 -10.67 1.24
C SER A 318 -27.99 -9.82 0.88
N SER A 319 -29.03 -9.88 1.72
CA SER A 319 -30.14 -8.94 1.76
C SER A 319 -29.90 -7.74 2.69
N SER A 320 -28.69 -7.61 3.27
CA SER A 320 -28.39 -6.52 4.20
C SER A 320 -28.36 -5.18 3.47
N THR A 321 -29.06 -4.20 4.05
CA THR A 321 -28.98 -2.81 3.60
C THR A 321 -27.54 -2.34 3.71
N ASN A 322 -26.98 -1.83 2.62
CA ASN A 322 -25.64 -1.25 2.65
C ASN A 322 -25.63 0.01 3.51
N ASN A 323 -24.76 0.05 4.51
CA ASN A 323 -24.68 1.12 5.50
C ASN A 323 -23.26 1.67 5.63
N THR A 324 -22.38 1.47 4.64
CA THR A 324 -21.09 2.17 4.64
C THR A 324 -21.31 3.61 4.21
N HIS A 325 -21.33 4.55 5.15
CA HIS A 325 -21.49 5.97 4.84
C HIS A 325 -20.18 6.58 4.35
N ILE A 326 -20.25 7.41 3.32
CA ILE A 326 -19.14 8.26 2.87
C ILE A 326 -19.50 9.74 3.05
N GLN A 327 -18.57 10.50 3.62
CA GLN A 327 -18.80 11.91 3.94
C GLN A 327 -17.57 12.76 3.60
N ASP A 328 -17.77 13.95 3.04
CA ASP A 328 -16.70 14.94 2.84
C ASP A 328 -15.54 14.38 1.99
N PHE A 329 -15.88 13.84 0.82
CA PHE A 329 -14.87 13.42 -0.15
C PHE A 329 -14.59 14.56 -1.13
N LEU A 330 -13.32 14.83 -1.39
CA LEU A 330 -12.88 15.84 -2.32
C LEU A 330 -11.94 15.25 -3.38
N PHE A 331 -12.28 15.43 -4.65
CA PHE A 331 -11.42 15.19 -5.79
C PHE A 331 -11.12 16.55 -6.45
N GLU A 332 -9.89 17.04 -6.30
CA GLU A 332 -9.49 18.38 -6.75
C GLU A 332 -8.27 18.33 -7.67
N ASN A 333 -8.32 19.05 -8.80
CA ASN A 333 -7.18 19.23 -9.69
C ASN A 333 -6.63 17.90 -10.26
N PHE A 334 -7.45 17.22 -11.05
CA PHE A 334 -7.06 16.01 -11.79
C PHE A 334 -6.80 16.41 -13.24
N VAL A 335 -5.67 16.00 -13.80
CA VAL A 335 -5.31 16.33 -15.19
C VAL A 335 -4.72 15.10 -15.88
N GLY A 336 -5.25 14.72 -17.05
CA GLY A 336 -4.73 13.50 -17.68
C GLY A 336 -5.45 12.91 -18.88
N THR A 337 -5.04 11.69 -19.24
CA THR A 337 -5.56 10.89 -20.36
C THR A 337 -6.26 9.62 -19.89
N ILE A 338 -7.46 9.38 -20.43
CA ILE A 338 -8.24 8.15 -20.25
C ILE A 338 -7.90 7.17 -21.37
N ASN A 339 -7.53 5.94 -21.02
CA ASN A 339 -7.35 4.88 -22.02
C ASN A 339 -8.70 4.33 -22.46
N ASP A 340 -9.19 4.80 -23.61
CA ASP A 340 -10.42 4.32 -24.24
C ASP A 340 -10.15 3.59 -25.55
N LYS A 341 -8.92 3.07 -25.74
CA LYS A 341 -8.55 2.32 -26.94
C LYS A 341 -9.46 1.10 -27.11
N PRO A 342 -10.17 0.96 -28.25
CA PRO A 342 -11.02 -0.19 -28.48
C PRO A 342 -10.27 -1.51 -28.36
N GLY A 343 -10.82 -2.46 -27.60
CA GLY A 343 -10.23 -3.78 -27.39
C GLY A 343 -9.06 -3.83 -26.39
N TYR A 344 -8.70 -2.71 -25.75
CA TYR A 344 -7.74 -2.74 -24.66
C TYR A 344 -8.33 -3.50 -23.47
N VAL A 345 -7.54 -4.45 -22.95
CA VAL A 345 -7.84 -5.22 -21.73
C VAL A 345 -6.63 -5.08 -20.81
N GLU A 346 -6.89 -4.66 -19.58
CA GLU A 346 -5.86 -4.55 -18.55
C GLU A 346 -5.48 -5.96 -18.05
N GLY A 347 -4.21 -6.15 -17.69
CA GLY A 347 -3.63 -7.48 -17.50
C GLY A 347 -4.20 -8.29 -16.33
N SER A 348 -4.91 -7.66 -15.39
CA SER A 348 -5.58 -8.36 -14.28
C SER A 348 -6.93 -8.97 -14.66
N CYS A 349 -7.42 -8.80 -15.89
CA CYS A 349 -8.69 -9.37 -16.33
C CYS A 349 -8.63 -10.91 -16.39
N VAL A 350 -9.29 -11.57 -15.43
CA VAL A 350 -9.35 -13.05 -15.28
C VAL A 350 -10.76 -13.62 -15.39
N THR A 351 -11.77 -12.78 -15.65
CA THR A 351 -13.19 -13.16 -15.81
C THR A 351 -13.75 -12.59 -17.11
N ASP A 352 -14.90 -13.11 -17.57
CA ASP A 352 -15.66 -12.56 -18.69
C ASP A 352 -17.12 -12.25 -18.27
N PRO A 353 -17.54 -10.97 -18.21
CA PRO A 353 -16.71 -9.77 -18.43
C PRO A 353 -15.60 -9.62 -17.36
N CYS A 354 -14.59 -8.79 -17.63
CA CYS A 354 -13.49 -8.53 -16.68
C CYS A 354 -14.02 -8.13 -15.29
N TRP A 355 -13.28 -8.48 -14.24
CA TRP A 355 -13.71 -8.26 -12.85
C TRP A 355 -13.94 -6.77 -12.57
N TYR A 356 -13.20 -5.87 -13.22
CA TYR A 356 -13.39 -4.43 -13.11
C TYR A 356 -14.50 -3.87 -14.01
N ALA A 357 -15.28 -4.70 -14.70
CA ALA A 357 -16.35 -4.24 -15.57
C ALA A 357 -17.45 -3.54 -14.76
N VAL A 358 -17.84 -2.35 -15.22
CA VAL A 358 -18.87 -1.54 -14.60
C VAL A 358 -20.10 -1.51 -15.51
N PRO A 359 -21.27 -1.98 -15.06
CA PRO A 359 -22.50 -1.90 -15.84
C PRO A 359 -22.80 -0.48 -16.33
N GLY A 360 -22.98 -0.31 -17.64
CA GLY A 360 -23.28 0.98 -18.27
C GLY A 360 -22.08 1.88 -18.53
N ALA A 361 -20.87 1.54 -18.07
CA ALA A 361 -19.66 2.27 -18.43
C ALA A 361 -19.28 2.00 -19.90
N THR A 362 -18.71 3.01 -20.54
CA THR A 362 -18.28 2.96 -21.95
C THR A 362 -16.77 2.92 -22.10
N GLY A 363 -16.02 2.98 -20.99
CA GLY A 363 -14.56 3.11 -20.97
C GLY A 363 -14.07 4.55 -21.19
N LYS A 364 -14.97 5.53 -21.07
CA LYS A 364 -14.70 6.97 -21.32
C LYS A 364 -15.00 7.83 -20.10
N GLU A 365 -15.34 7.19 -19.00
CA GLU A 365 -15.77 7.83 -17.77
C GLU A 365 -14.57 8.37 -17.00
N VAL A 366 -14.50 9.68 -16.81
CA VAL A 366 -13.52 10.27 -15.88
C VAL A 366 -13.93 10.03 -14.42
N ILE A 367 -15.23 9.97 -14.17
CA ILE A 367 -15.83 9.74 -12.86
C ILE A 367 -16.89 8.65 -12.99
N ILE A 368 -16.81 7.67 -12.09
CA ILE A 368 -17.84 6.68 -11.85
C ILE A 368 -18.20 6.69 -10.37
N PHE A 369 -19.46 7.02 -10.07
CA PHE A 369 -20.06 6.97 -8.73
C PHE A 369 -21.18 5.91 -8.69
N ASP A 370 -20.83 4.75 -8.14
CA ASP A 370 -21.70 3.62 -7.90
C ASP A 370 -22.05 3.55 -6.40
N LEU A 371 -23.03 4.35 -6.01
CA LEU A 371 -23.39 4.61 -4.62
C LEU A 371 -24.76 3.99 -4.27
N TYR A 372 -25.08 3.91 -2.98
CA TYR A 372 -26.43 3.63 -2.51
C TYR A 372 -27.17 4.93 -2.18
N PRO A 373 -28.52 4.97 -2.28
CA PRO A 373 -29.29 6.13 -1.85
C PRO A 373 -29.09 6.42 -0.35
N GLY A 374 -28.83 7.69 0.00
CA GLY A 374 -28.74 8.13 1.40
C GLY A 374 -27.44 7.77 2.13
N THR A 375 -26.46 7.16 1.46
CA THR A 375 -25.19 6.73 2.08
C THR A 375 -24.02 7.67 1.77
N ALA A 376 -24.22 8.71 0.95
CA ALA A 376 -23.17 9.63 0.54
C ALA A 376 -23.58 11.09 0.78
N THR A 377 -22.69 11.87 1.42
CA THR A 377 -22.90 13.28 1.74
C THR A 377 -21.66 14.09 1.42
N ASN A 378 -21.81 15.24 0.76
CA ASN A 378 -20.71 16.16 0.44
C ASN A 378 -19.55 15.49 -0.33
N ILE A 379 -19.87 14.89 -1.48
CA ILE A 379 -18.89 14.32 -2.41
C ILE A 379 -18.68 15.34 -3.53
N VAL A 380 -17.45 15.86 -3.65
CA VAL A 380 -17.15 17.00 -4.53
C VAL A 380 -16.03 16.63 -5.49
N ALA A 381 -16.27 16.81 -6.79
CA ALA A 381 -15.24 16.76 -7.82
C ALA A 381 -15.13 18.11 -8.53
N LYS A 382 -13.95 18.72 -8.55
CA LYS A 382 -13.73 20.04 -9.16
C LYS A 382 -12.35 20.16 -9.80
N HIS A 383 -12.27 20.99 -10.84
CA HIS A 383 -11.05 21.18 -11.63
C HIS A 383 -10.53 19.84 -12.20
N ILE A 384 -11.39 19.14 -12.94
CA ILE A 384 -11.05 17.88 -13.59
C ILE A 384 -10.87 18.16 -15.08
N LEU A 385 -9.64 18.01 -15.58
CA LEU A 385 -9.28 18.17 -16.99
C LEU A 385 -8.83 16.82 -17.56
N ALA A 386 -9.74 16.12 -18.23
CA ALA A 386 -9.46 14.84 -18.83
C ALA A 386 -9.67 14.91 -20.34
N ARG A 387 -8.88 14.14 -21.08
CA ARG A 387 -9.19 13.76 -22.47
C ARG A 387 -9.08 12.25 -22.61
N THR A 388 -9.81 11.68 -23.55
CA THR A 388 -9.60 10.29 -23.94
C THR A 388 -8.43 10.19 -24.92
N GLU A 389 -7.77 9.04 -25.00
CA GLU A 389 -6.71 8.80 -25.97
C GLU A 389 -7.23 8.83 -27.42
N THR A 390 -8.49 8.42 -27.66
CA THR A 390 -9.12 8.52 -28.98
C THR A 390 -9.74 9.90 -29.27
N PHE A 391 -9.65 10.86 -28.35
CA PHE A 391 -10.35 12.15 -28.40
C PHE A 391 -11.89 12.03 -28.47
N SER A 392 -12.46 10.88 -28.11
CA SER A 392 -13.87 10.75 -27.78
C SER A 392 -14.29 11.69 -26.63
N PRO A 393 -15.54 12.17 -26.61
CA PRO A 393 -16.07 12.93 -25.47
C PRO A 393 -15.95 12.15 -24.16
N VAL A 394 -15.36 12.79 -23.16
CA VAL A 394 -15.28 12.29 -21.78
C VAL A 394 -16.68 12.21 -21.17
N ARG A 395 -16.93 11.19 -20.35
CA ARG A 395 -18.21 10.93 -19.69
C ARG A 395 -18.11 10.93 -18.17
N VAL A 396 -19.26 11.02 -17.53
CA VAL A 396 -19.46 10.76 -16.11
C VAL A 396 -20.57 9.72 -15.98
N LEU A 397 -20.36 8.72 -15.13
CA LEU A 397 -21.37 7.74 -14.77
C LEU A 397 -21.70 7.91 -13.28
N CYS A 398 -22.98 8.09 -12.99
CA CYS A 398 -23.52 8.08 -11.64
C CYS A 398 -24.81 7.27 -11.64
N ASN A 399 -25.17 6.67 -10.52
CA ASN A 399 -26.56 6.26 -10.34
C ASN A 399 -27.49 7.49 -10.35
N SER A 400 -28.72 7.31 -10.83
CA SER A 400 -29.72 8.37 -11.00
C SER A 400 -30.22 9.00 -9.69
N SER A 401 -29.96 8.36 -8.54
CA SER A 401 -30.39 8.82 -7.21
C SER A 401 -29.36 9.69 -6.47
N THR A 402 -28.10 9.70 -6.91
CA THR A 402 -26.98 10.40 -6.23
C THR A 402 -26.30 11.45 -7.10
N CYS A 403 -26.42 11.38 -8.42
CA CYS A 403 -26.12 12.52 -9.28
C CYS A 403 -27.31 13.50 -9.22
N TRP A 404 -27.38 14.28 -8.14
CA TRP A 404 -28.26 15.46 -8.11
C TRP A 404 -27.67 16.55 -9.01
N ASP A 405 -28.57 17.21 -9.74
CA ASP A 405 -28.31 18.32 -10.65
C ASP A 405 -27.93 19.62 -9.88
N GLY A 406 -26.94 19.52 -8.98
CA GLY A 406 -26.43 20.62 -8.19
C GLY A 406 -24.94 20.77 -8.48
N LEU A 407 -24.49 22.00 -8.81
CA LEU A 407 -23.19 22.68 -8.62
C LEU A 407 -21.82 21.92 -8.58
N PHE A 408 -21.79 20.59 -8.66
CA PHE A 408 -20.72 19.71 -8.19
C PHE A 408 -20.16 18.81 -9.29
N VAL A 409 -20.72 18.90 -10.50
CA VAL A 409 -20.03 18.62 -11.76
C VAL A 409 -20.31 19.82 -12.66
N PRO A 410 -19.41 20.83 -12.75
CA PRO A 410 -19.61 21.92 -13.69
C PRO A 410 -19.49 21.37 -15.11
N THR A 411 -20.61 20.96 -15.70
CA THR A 411 -20.75 20.83 -17.16
C THR A 411 -20.95 22.23 -17.74
N LEU A 412 -20.01 23.13 -17.49
CA LEU A 412 -19.99 24.44 -18.15
C LEU A 412 -19.32 24.26 -19.51
N LYS A 413 -20.09 23.75 -20.49
CA LYS A 413 -19.83 23.89 -21.93
C LYS A 413 -18.32 23.79 -22.31
N GLY A 414 -17.80 22.56 -22.35
CA GLY A 414 -16.48 22.21 -22.87
C GLY A 414 -15.46 21.95 -21.74
N LEU A 415 -14.77 20.81 -21.62
CA LEU A 415 -14.32 19.89 -22.67
C LEU A 415 -14.10 20.61 -24.00
N LEU A 416 -13.22 21.62 -23.96
CA LEU A 416 -12.45 21.99 -25.14
C LEU A 416 -11.25 21.04 -25.24
#